data_AF-A0A3G3GNE5-F1
#
_entry.id   AF-A0A3G3GNE5-F1
#
_cell.length_a   1.000
_cell.length_b   1.000
_cell.length_c   1.000
_cell.angle_alpha   90.00
_cell.angle_beta   90.00
_cell.angle_gamma   90.00
#
_symmetry.space_group_name_H-M   'P 1'
#
loop_
_entity.id
_entity.type
_entity.pdbx_description
1 polymer ?
#
loop_
_entity_poly.entity_id
_entity_poly.type
_entity_poly.pdbx_seq_one_letter_code
_entity_poly.pdbx_strand_id
1 'polypeptide(L)'
;MKHLIITIAALLFVQLNGAAQNQSYLKEVEKKEMTDEWFRKKADELAHKYILTDGHVDLPYRLKIKNFRLEREYLGIPLKTTEGDFDYERAKKGGLSAPFMSIYIPSSYQQTGGAKELADSLINMVRGIATAHPDKFGIVTTPKEADANFKKGVISFPMGMENGAPLQTISDVAYFRKKGISYVTLTHGKDNLICDSSYDTTHTHKGLSAYGRDVVKEMNRVGIMVDISHVSDDAFYQAIELSSVPVIASHSSCRYFTPTFKRNMSDDMIKLLAKKGGVIQINFGSSFLDEKYRQQIEALQDKFGKALKDKGIKMGTPEADEFQKQFQKENPVLFADVETVADHIDHVVKLTGSTKHVGIGSDFDGVGDSLPTGLKDVSQYPNLIYVLLKRGYTESDIANLMYKNVWRVWQKTVDNATVRR
;
A
#
# COMPACT_ATOMS: atom_id res chain seq x y z
N MET A 1 -15.78 -54.72 -37.07
CA MET A 1 -16.35 -54.90 -35.72
C MET A 1 -15.42 -55.69 -34.77
N LYS A 2 -14.11 -55.41 -34.75
CA LYS A 2 -13.17 -55.91 -33.73
C LYS A 2 -12.30 -54.81 -33.09
N HIS A 3 -12.52 -53.54 -33.46
CA HIS A 3 -11.86 -52.37 -32.86
C HIS A 3 -12.75 -51.55 -31.91
N LEU A 4 -13.96 -52.03 -31.60
CA LEU A 4 -14.86 -51.38 -30.63
C LEU A 4 -14.99 -52.17 -29.31
N ILE A 5 -14.36 -53.35 -29.20
CA ILE A 5 -14.42 -54.21 -28.00
C ILE A 5 -13.15 -54.09 -27.14
N ILE A 6 -12.04 -53.57 -27.69
CA ILE A 6 -10.77 -53.41 -26.94
C ILE A 6 -10.76 -52.12 -26.10
N THR A 7 -11.51 -51.08 -26.49
CA THR A 7 -11.54 -49.79 -25.77
C THR A 7 -12.38 -49.84 -24.49
N ILE A 8 -13.35 -50.76 -24.38
CA ILE A 8 -14.20 -50.89 -23.18
C ILE A 8 -13.54 -51.81 -22.12
N ALA A 9 -12.67 -52.74 -22.53
CA ALA A 9 -11.95 -53.60 -21.59
C ALA A 9 -10.83 -52.85 -20.83
N ALA A 10 -10.23 -51.81 -21.43
CA ALA A 10 -9.22 -50.98 -20.76
C ALA A 10 -9.81 -49.99 -19.73
N LEU A 11 -11.10 -49.63 -19.86
CA LEU A 11 -11.78 -48.77 -18.88
C LEU A 11 -12.29 -49.54 -17.65
N LEU A 12 -12.49 -50.86 -17.75
CA LEU A 12 -12.97 -51.69 -16.65
C LEU A 12 -11.84 -52.35 -15.82
N PHE A 13 -10.60 -52.38 -16.31
CA PHE A 13 -9.45 -52.91 -15.55
C PHE A 13 -8.65 -51.85 -14.77
N VAL A 14 -8.97 -50.55 -14.93
CA VAL A 14 -8.30 -49.45 -14.20
C VAL A 14 -8.94 -49.17 -12.83
N GLN A 15 -10.00 -49.89 -12.46
CA GLN A 15 -10.64 -49.73 -11.14
C GLN A 15 -10.01 -50.54 -10.00
N LEU A 16 -8.91 -51.27 -10.22
CA LEU A 16 -8.25 -51.99 -9.13
C LEU A 16 -6.73 -51.80 -9.20
N ASN A 17 -6.24 -51.03 -8.21
CA ASN A 17 -4.84 -50.82 -7.82
C ASN A 17 -4.00 -49.84 -8.65
N GLY A 18 -3.85 -48.61 -8.10
CA GLY A 18 -2.77 -47.70 -8.51
C GLY A 18 -3.01 -46.19 -8.37
N ALA A 19 -3.84 -45.74 -7.42
CA ALA A 19 -4.19 -44.32 -7.28
C ALA A 19 -3.02 -43.36 -6.95
N ALA A 20 -1.85 -43.87 -6.54
CA ALA A 20 -0.72 -43.04 -6.13
C ALA A 20 0.29 -42.73 -7.26
N GLN A 21 0.45 -43.61 -8.26
CA GLN A 21 1.43 -43.38 -9.36
C GLN A 21 0.83 -42.59 -10.54
N ASN A 22 -0.49 -42.61 -10.73
CA ASN A 22 -1.14 -41.82 -11.78
C ASN A 22 -1.29 -40.33 -11.43
N GLN A 23 -1.23 -39.97 -10.14
CA GLN A 23 -1.34 -38.58 -9.70
C GLN A 23 -0.01 -37.81 -9.82
N SER A 24 1.14 -38.51 -9.79
CA SER A 24 2.45 -37.88 -10.02
C SER A 24 2.69 -37.62 -11.50
N TYR A 25 2.28 -38.53 -12.39
CA TYR A 25 2.43 -38.36 -13.84
C TYR A 25 1.52 -37.26 -14.39
N LEU A 26 0.28 -37.13 -13.89
CA LEU A 26 -0.61 -36.01 -14.26
C LEU A 26 -0.14 -34.66 -13.67
N LYS A 27 0.47 -34.65 -12.48
CA LYS A 27 1.12 -33.44 -11.93
C LYS A 27 2.43 -33.06 -12.62
N GLU A 28 3.15 -34.02 -13.21
CA GLU A 28 4.34 -33.80 -14.02
C GLU A 28 4.00 -33.35 -15.45
N VAL A 29 2.82 -33.72 -15.96
CA VAL A 29 2.32 -33.29 -17.29
C VAL A 29 1.64 -31.93 -17.23
N GLU A 30 0.94 -31.55 -16.14
CA GLU A 30 0.38 -30.19 -15.98
C GLU A 30 1.44 -29.10 -15.70
N LYS A 31 2.62 -29.49 -15.21
CA LYS A 31 3.76 -28.56 -15.00
C LYS A 31 4.58 -28.26 -16.27
N LYS A 32 4.37 -29.00 -17.36
CA LYS A 32 4.97 -28.78 -18.70
C LYS A 32 3.91 -28.11 -19.58
N GLU A 33 3.91 -26.84 -19.99
CA GLU A 33 4.89 -25.77 -20.03
C GLU A 33 4.13 -24.47 -19.73
N MET A 34 4.24 -23.94 -18.50
CA MET A 34 3.75 -22.59 -18.25
C MET A 34 4.80 -21.62 -18.78
N THR A 35 4.62 -21.14 -20.01
CA THR A 35 5.52 -20.17 -20.63
C THR A 35 5.43 -18.81 -19.93
N ASP A 36 6.46 -17.97 -20.08
CA ASP A 36 6.41 -16.59 -19.58
C ASP A 36 5.19 -15.82 -20.14
N GLU A 37 4.80 -16.10 -21.38
CA GLU A 37 3.59 -15.54 -22.00
C GLU A 37 2.32 -15.96 -21.26
N TRP A 38 2.21 -17.24 -20.87
CA TRP A 38 1.09 -17.72 -20.07
C TRP A 38 0.99 -16.97 -18.75
N PHE A 39 2.10 -16.82 -18.03
CA PHE A 39 2.12 -16.14 -16.74
C PHE A 39 1.72 -14.67 -16.87
N ARG A 40 2.18 -13.98 -17.91
CA ARG A 40 1.83 -12.57 -18.15
C ARG A 40 0.34 -12.42 -18.44
N LYS A 41 -0.21 -13.27 -19.31
CA LYS A 41 -1.64 -13.26 -19.62
C LYS A 41 -2.49 -13.58 -18.39
N LYS A 42 -2.09 -14.59 -17.60
CA LYS A 42 -2.81 -14.94 -16.38
C LYS A 42 -2.72 -13.82 -15.34
N ALA A 43 -1.57 -13.17 -15.20
CA ALA A 43 -1.41 -12.05 -14.29
C ALA A 43 -2.34 -10.87 -14.63
N ASP A 44 -2.42 -10.52 -15.92
CA ASP A 44 -3.35 -9.51 -16.42
C ASP A 44 -4.82 -9.90 -16.19
N GLU A 45 -5.19 -11.15 -16.47
CA GLU A 45 -6.53 -11.68 -16.19
C GLU A 45 -6.87 -11.53 -14.69
N LEU A 46 -5.98 -11.93 -13.79
CA LEU A 46 -6.22 -11.87 -12.35
C LEU A 46 -6.32 -10.43 -11.84
N ALA A 47 -5.47 -9.52 -12.35
CA ALA A 47 -5.50 -8.10 -12.02
C ALA A 47 -6.88 -7.47 -12.30
N HIS A 48 -7.56 -7.93 -13.35
CA HIS A 48 -8.88 -7.41 -13.75
C HIS A 48 -10.06 -8.23 -13.22
N LYS A 49 -9.85 -9.50 -12.86
CA LYS A 49 -10.87 -10.40 -12.33
C LYS A 49 -11.28 -10.06 -10.90
N TYR A 50 -10.32 -9.61 -10.08
CA TYR A 50 -10.51 -9.30 -8.67
C TYR A 50 -10.38 -7.81 -8.40
N ILE A 51 -10.91 -7.38 -7.25
CA ILE A 51 -10.56 -6.07 -6.70
C ILE A 51 -9.06 -6.07 -6.44
N LEU A 52 -8.36 -5.13 -7.06
CA LEU A 52 -7.00 -4.73 -6.70
C LEU A 52 -7.07 -3.49 -5.82
N THR A 53 -6.69 -3.66 -4.55
CA THR A 53 -6.58 -2.61 -3.54
C THR A 53 -5.12 -2.23 -3.36
N ASP A 54 -4.89 -0.93 -3.24
CA ASP A 54 -3.64 -0.36 -2.77
C ASP A 54 -3.91 0.40 -1.46
N GLY A 55 -3.18 0.09 -0.40
CA GLY A 55 -3.33 0.70 0.92
C GLY A 55 -2.95 2.17 1.01
N HIS A 56 -2.20 2.71 0.04
CA HIS A 56 -1.68 4.07 0.14
C HIS A 56 -1.27 4.68 -1.21
N VAL A 57 -2.00 5.73 -1.64
CA VAL A 57 -1.70 6.53 -2.83
C VAL A 57 -1.83 8.02 -2.52
N ASP A 58 -0.77 8.80 -2.74
CA ASP A 58 -0.63 10.23 -2.36
C ASP A 58 -1.09 11.24 -3.40
N LEU A 59 -1.91 10.77 -4.36
CA LEU A 59 -2.51 11.61 -5.39
C LEU A 59 -3.11 12.92 -4.85
N PRO A 60 -3.88 12.96 -3.74
CA PRO A 60 -4.52 14.20 -3.27
C PRO A 60 -3.50 15.30 -2.92
N TYR A 61 -2.43 14.97 -2.21
CA TYR A 61 -1.42 15.95 -1.80
C TYR A 61 -0.56 16.40 -2.99
N ARG A 62 -0.21 15.49 -3.90
CA ARG A 62 0.46 15.85 -5.16
C ARG A 62 -0.35 16.87 -5.96
N LEU A 63 -1.65 16.60 -6.16
CA LEU A 63 -2.54 17.53 -6.87
C LEU A 63 -2.64 18.88 -6.15
N LYS A 64 -2.70 18.90 -4.82
CA LYS A 64 -2.67 20.14 -4.03
C LYS A 64 -1.41 20.96 -4.31
N ILE A 65 -0.21 20.36 -4.22
CA ILE A 65 1.05 21.08 -4.49
C ILE A 65 1.09 21.62 -5.92
N LYS A 66 0.66 20.83 -6.91
CA LYS A 66 0.69 21.25 -8.31
C LYS A 66 -0.32 22.34 -8.62
N ASN A 67 -1.56 22.22 -8.13
CA ASN A 67 -2.61 23.21 -8.35
C ASN A 67 -2.39 24.50 -7.54
N PHE A 68 -1.49 24.50 -6.54
CA PHE A 68 -1.05 25.70 -5.82
C PHE A 68 0.16 26.40 -6.45
N ARG A 69 0.68 25.89 -7.58
CA ARG A 69 1.51 26.73 -8.46
C ARG A 69 0.58 27.73 -9.15
N LEU A 70 0.99 28.99 -9.18
CA LEU A 70 0.22 30.23 -9.49
C LEU A 70 -0.49 30.30 -10.88
N GLU A 71 -0.71 29.18 -11.56
CA GLU A 71 -1.36 29.12 -12.86
C GLU A 71 -2.54 28.12 -12.80
N ARG A 72 -3.71 28.67 -12.44
CA ARG A 72 -5.06 28.11 -12.60
C ARG A 72 -5.43 26.93 -11.69
N GLU A 73 -6.43 27.16 -10.84
CA GLU A 73 -7.26 26.14 -10.19
C GLU A 73 -8.05 25.34 -11.25
N TYR A 74 -7.37 24.47 -12.00
CA TYR A 74 -8.04 23.33 -12.60
C TYR A 74 -7.98 22.20 -11.58
N LEU A 75 -9.12 21.61 -11.24
CA LEU A 75 -9.14 20.22 -10.80
C LEU A 75 -8.56 19.44 -11.99
N GLY A 76 -7.24 19.25 -12.02
CA GLY A 76 -6.56 18.39 -12.97
C GLY A 76 -6.98 16.96 -12.67
N ILE A 77 -8.20 16.61 -13.06
CA ILE A 77 -8.75 15.28 -12.84
C ILE A 77 -7.85 14.33 -13.63
N PRO A 78 -7.18 13.39 -12.96
CA PRO A 78 -6.18 12.56 -13.59
C PRO A 78 -6.88 11.46 -14.38
N LEU A 79 -7.51 11.81 -15.51
CA LEU A 79 -8.04 10.84 -16.45
C LEU A 79 -6.90 10.24 -17.29
N LYS A 80 -6.00 11.11 -17.74
CA LYS A 80 -4.76 10.78 -18.44
C LYS A 80 -3.76 11.91 -18.16
N THR A 81 -2.58 11.57 -17.66
CA THR A 81 -1.53 12.56 -17.34
C THR A 81 -0.15 11.99 -17.66
N THR A 82 0.80 12.86 -17.95
CA THR A 82 2.22 12.50 -18.10
C THR A 82 2.98 12.61 -16.78
N GLU A 83 2.31 13.02 -15.70
CA GLU A 83 2.93 13.32 -14.42
C GLU A 83 2.39 12.47 -13.28
N GLY A 84 3.24 12.11 -12.33
CA GLY A 84 2.86 11.26 -11.20
C GLY A 84 2.54 9.84 -11.64
N ASP A 85 2.10 9.06 -10.68
CA ASP A 85 2.07 7.60 -10.78
C ASP A 85 0.64 7.07 -10.94
N PHE A 86 -0.37 7.95 -10.81
CA PHE A 86 -1.79 7.63 -10.93
C PHE A 86 -2.52 8.47 -11.99
N ASP A 87 -3.27 7.78 -12.84
CA ASP A 87 -4.45 8.30 -13.54
C ASP A 87 -5.44 7.18 -13.87
N TYR A 88 -6.64 7.54 -14.31
CA TYR A 88 -7.70 6.61 -14.67
C TYR A 88 -7.25 5.61 -15.75
N GLU A 89 -6.66 6.06 -16.85
CA GLU A 89 -6.25 5.17 -17.94
C GLU A 89 -5.22 4.14 -17.46
N ARG A 90 -4.19 4.58 -16.74
CA ARG A 90 -3.18 3.67 -16.16
C ARG A 90 -3.77 2.76 -15.10
N ALA A 91 -4.65 3.27 -14.23
CA ALA A 91 -5.30 2.46 -13.21
C ALA A 91 -6.17 1.36 -13.84
N LYS A 92 -6.95 1.70 -14.87
CA LYS A 92 -7.72 0.73 -15.65
C LYS A 92 -6.83 -0.29 -16.34
N LYS A 93 -5.70 0.14 -16.93
CA LYS A 93 -4.74 -0.76 -17.58
C LYS A 93 -4.08 -1.74 -16.61
N GLY A 94 -3.79 -1.32 -15.38
CA GLY A 94 -3.17 -2.17 -14.37
C GLY A 94 -4.14 -2.97 -13.50
N GLY A 95 -5.45 -2.85 -13.73
CA GLY A 95 -6.49 -3.48 -12.91
C GLY A 95 -6.74 -2.81 -11.54
N LEU A 96 -6.09 -1.69 -11.24
CA LEU A 96 -6.27 -0.97 -9.97
C LEU A 96 -7.73 -0.49 -9.82
N SER A 97 -8.36 -0.87 -8.71
CA SER A 97 -9.80 -0.68 -8.52
C SER A 97 -10.21 -0.06 -7.19
N ALA A 98 -9.35 -0.11 -6.17
CA ALA A 98 -9.62 0.47 -4.86
C ALA A 98 -8.36 1.05 -4.19
N PRO A 99 -7.73 2.09 -4.77
CA PRO A 99 -6.65 2.82 -4.10
C PRO A 99 -7.17 3.62 -2.90
N PHE A 100 -6.59 3.40 -1.72
CA PHE A 100 -6.80 4.27 -0.58
C PHE A 100 -6.10 5.61 -0.83
N MET A 101 -6.91 6.65 -1.03
CA MET A 101 -6.43 8.00 -1.23
C MET A 101 -5.90 8.55 0.11
N SER A 102 -4.60 8.82 0.16
CA SER A 102 -3.94 9.39 1.33
C SER A 102 -4.36 10.85 1.51
N ILE A 103 -4.99 11.12 2.65
CA ILE A 103 -5.21 12.46 3.18
C ILE A 103 -3.99 12.78 4.04
N TYR A 104 -2.85 12.99 3.36
CA TYR A 104 -1.57 13.27 3.98
C TYR A 104 -1.50 14.66 4.60
N ILE A 105 -1.04 14.70 5.85
CA ILE A 105 -0.83 15.93 6.62
C ILE A 105 0.65 16.03 7.03
N PRO A 106 1.40 17.00 6.50
CA PRO A 106 2.80 17.20 6.87
C PRO A 106 2.97 17.38 8.38
N SER A 107 4.02 16.77 8.95
CA SER A 107 4.21 16.74 10.40
C SER A 107 4.38 18.11 11.05
N SER A 108 4.79 19.13 10.29
CA SER A 108 4.87 20.52 10.76
C SER A 108 3.53 21.08 11.25
N TYR A 109 2.40 20.59 10.71
CA TYR A 109 1.07 21.05 11.06
C TYR A 109 0.67 20.75 12.50
N GLN A 110 1.36 19.81 13.16
CA GLN A 110 1.19 19.59 14.61
C GLN A 110 1.62 20.83 15.42
N GLN A 111 2.62 21.59 14.94
CA GLN A 111 3.14 22.77 15.62
C GLN A 111 2.53 24.07 15.07
N THR A 112 2.36 24.16 13.75
CA THR A 112 1.88 25.39 13.10
C THR A 112 0.36 25.57 13.17
N GLY A 113 -0.39 24.51 13.49
CA GLY A 113 -1.86 24.49 13.35
C GLY A 113 -2.31 24.36 11.89
N GLY A 114 -3.64 24.31 11.67
CA GLY A 114 -4.24 24.19 10.34
C GLY A 114 -4.43 22.76 9.82
N ALA A 115 -4.07 21.75 10.62
CA ALA A 115 -4.07 20.33 10.20
C ALA A 115 -5.48 19.86 9.80
N LYS A 116 -6.49 20.26 10.55
CA LYS A 116 -7.89 19.88 10.32
C LYS A 116 -8.45 20.49 9.05
N GLU A 117 -8.15 21.76 8.81
CA GLU A 117 -8.57 22.51 7.61
C GLU A 117 -7.92 21.92 6.35
N LEU A 118 -6.64 21.56 6.42
CA LEU A 118 -5.96 20.88 5.32
C LEU A 118 -6.59 19.52 5.03
N ALA A 119 -6.86 18.71 6.06
CA ALA A 119 -7.51 17.42 5.90
C ALA A 119 -8.89 17.55 5.24
N ASP A 120 -9.72 18.50 5.70
CA ASP A 120 -11.02 18.80 5.09
C ASP A 120 -10.89 19.23 3.61
N SER A 121 -9.89 20.05 3.29
CA SER A 121 -9.62 20.48 1.90
C SER A 121 -9.28 19.30 0.98
N LEU A 122 -8.42 18.38 1.44
CA LEU A 122 -8.03 17.19 0.67
C LEU A 122 -9.20 16.21 0.52
N ILE A 123 -9.99 15.99 1.58
CA ILE A 123 -11.21 15.15 1.50
C ILE A 123 -12.20 15.73 0.47
N ASN A 124 -12.37 17.05 0.47
CA ASN A 124 -13.24 17.71 -0.51
C ASN A 124 -12.71 17.58 -1.94
N MET A 125 -11.39 17.59 -2.14
CA MET A 125 -10.78 17.35 -3.44
C MET A 125 -11.12 15.95 -3.97
N VAL A 126 -10.91 14.90 -3.17
CA VAL A 126 -11.20 13.51 -3.56
C VAL A 126 -12.68 13.33 -3.90
N ARG A 127 -13.58 13.91 -3.08
CA ARG A 127 -15.02 13.94 -3.34
C ARG A 127 -15.37 14.69 -4.62
N GLY A 128 -14.72 15.82 -4.88
CA GLY A 128 -14.88 16.60 -6.09
C GLY A 128 -14.55 15.80 -7.34
N ILE A 129 -13.43 15.06 -7.33
CA ILE A 129 -13.03 14.16 -8.42
C ILE A 129 -14.09 13.09 -8.67
N ALA A 130 -14.56 12.41 -7.61
CA ALA A 130 -15.60 11.39 -7.74
C ALA A 130 -16.94 11.94 -8.23
N THR A 131 -17.30 13.15 -7.79
CA THR A 131 -18.54 13.83 -8.22
C THR A 131 -18.47 14.29 -9.67
N ALA A 132 -17.29 14.70 -10.15
CA ALA A 132 -17.09 15.13 -11.52
C ALA A 132 -17.10 13.96 -12.53
N HIS A 133 -16.73 12.75 -12.10
CA HIS A 133 -16.74 11.55 -12.95
C HIS A 133 -17.35 10.33 -12.23
N PRO A 134 -18.67 10.36 -11.95
CA PRO A 134 -19.35 9.30 -11.22
C PRO A 134 -19.42 7.97 -12.00
N ASP A 135 -19.19 8.02 -13.32
CA ASP A 135 -19.05 6.85 -14.19
C ASP A 135 -17.68 6.16 -14.07
N LYS A 136 -16.69 6.82 -13.46
CA LYS A 136 -15.30 6.35 -13.35
C LYS A 136 -14.87 6.14 -11.90
N PHE A 137 -15.30 7.00 -11.00
CA PHE A 137 -14.84 7.04 -9.62
C PHE A 137 -16.01 7.09 -8.62
N GLY A 138 -15.83 6.52 -7.44
CA GLY A 138 -16.83 6.57 -6.36
C GLY A 138 -16.20 6.54 -4.97
N ILE A 139 -16.65 7.42 -4.07
CA ILE A 139 -16.23 7.40 -2.67
C ILE A 139 -16.85 6.20 -1.96
N VAL A 140 -16.07 5.52 -1.13
CA VAL A 140 -16.51 4.37 -0.34
C VAL A 140 -16.01 4.44 1.09
N THR A 141 -16.77 3.88 2.01
CA THR A 141 -16.48 3.80 3.44
C THR A 141 -16.70 2.40 4.02
N THR A 142 -16.96 1.43 3.13
CA THR A 142 -17.06 0.00 3.44
C THR A 142 -16.51 -0.87 2.33
N PRO A 143 -16.09 -2.09 2.67
CA PRO A 143 -15.90 -3.18 1.72
C PRO A 143 -17.09 -3.38 0.77
N LYS A 144 -18.32 -3.40 1.33
CA LYS A 144 -19.56 -3.63 0.55
C LYS A 144 -19.82 -2.58 -0.53
N GLU A 145 -19.59 -1.30 -0.22
CA GLU A 145 -19.72 -0.22 -1.20
C GLU A 145 -18.67 -0.36 -2.31
N ALA A 146 -17.44 -0.72 -1.96
CA ALA A 146 -16.39 -0.95 -2.94
C ALA A 146 -16.65 -2.18 -3.82
N ASP A 147 -17.20 -3.27 -3.28
CA ASP A 147 -17.67 -4.42 -4.06
C ASP A 147 -18.78 -4.00 -5.06
N ALA A 148 -19.67 -3.10 -4.65
CA ALA A 148 -20.73 -2.58 -5.52
C ALA A 148 -20.19 -1.71 -6.66
N ASN A 149 -19.17 -0.88 -6.41
CA ASN A 149 -18.51 -0.09 -7.44
C ASN A 149 -17.71 -0.97 -8.41
N PHE A 150 -16.98 -1.97 -7.90
CA PHE A 150 -16.22 -2.91 -8.73
C PHE A 150 -17.10 -3.63 -9.76
N LYS A 151 -18.29 -4.10 -9.34
CA LYS A 151 -19.29 -4.70 -10.24
C LYS A 151 -19.79 -3.77 -11.34
N LYS A 152 -19.72 -2.45 -11.13
CA LYS A 152 -20.09 -1.42 -12.12
C LYS A 152 -18.90 -0.96 -12.98
N GLY A 153 -17.69 -1.48 -12.73
CA GLY A 153 -16.47 -1.03 -13.39
C GLY A 153 -15.91 0.31 -12.90
N VAL A 154 -16.46 0.84 -11.80
CA VAL A 154 -16.08 2.12 -11.17
C VAL A 154 -14.93 1.90 -10.18
N ILE A 155 -13.90 2.74 -10.24
CA ILE A 155 -12.78 2.73 -9.29
C ILE A 155 -13.26 3.35 -7.96
N SER A 156 -13.09 2.61 -6.88
CA SER A 156 -13.42 3.04 -5.52
C SER A 156 -12.30 3.90 -4.92
N PHE A 157 -12.67 5.01 -4.29
CA PHE A 157 -11.78 5.86 -3.48
C PHE A 157 -12.16 5.75 -2.00
N PRO A 158 -11.70 4.70 -1.30
CA PRO A 158 -11.57 4.76 0.14
C PRO A 158 -10.53 5.83 0.51
N MET A 159 -10.66 6.42 1.69
CA MET A 159 -9.73 7.44 2.18
C MET A 159 -9.06 6.99 3.47
N GLY A 160 -7.76 7.19 3.56
CA GLY A 160 -6.98 7.04 4.78
C GLY A 160 -6.35 8.37 5.15
N MET A 161 -6.34 8.73 6.44
CA MET A 161 -5.72 9.97 6.89
C MET A 161 -4.33 9.68 7.44
N GLU A 162 -3.31 10.16 6.74
CA GLU A 162 -1.93 9.93 7.13
C GLU A 162 -1.43 11.09 7.98
N ASN A 163 -0.92 10.74 9.16
CA ASN A 163 -0.69 11.61 10.32
C ASN A 163 -1.99 12.02 11.04
N GLY A 164 -2.10 11.62 12.31
CA GLY A 164 -3.21 11.98 13.18
C GLY A 164 -3.20 13.42 13.71
N ALA A 165 -2.30 14.30 13.24
CA ALA A 165 -2.28 15.72 13.60
C ALA A 165 -3.63 16.47 13.49
N PRO A 166 -4.57 16.13 12.58
CA PRO A 166 -5.91 16.73 12.59
C PRO A 166 -6.78 16.39 13.81
N LEU A 167 -6.42 15.35 14.57
CA LEU A 167 -7.17 14.86 15.73
C LEU A 167 -6.73 15.59 16.99
N GLN A 168 -7.12 16.86 17.13
CA GLN A 168 -6.76 17.71 18.27
C GLN A 168 -7.64 17.44 19.51
N THR A 169 -8.84 16.94 19.29
CA THR A 169 -9.79 16.51 20.32
C THR A 169 -10.38 15.15 19.99
N ILE A 170 -10.86 14.42 21.00
CA ILE A 170 -11.38 13.06 20.79
C ILE A 170 -12.58 13.02 19.82
N SER A 171 -13.39 14.08 19.77
CA SER A 171 -14.54 14.17 18.85
C SER A 171 -14.13 14.32 17.38
N ASP A 172 -12.89 14.72 17.10
CA ASP A 172 -12.37 14.80 15.74
C ASP A 172 -12.30 13.41 15.06
N VAL A 173 -12.10 12.34 15.84
CA VAL A 173 -12.07 10.97 15.32
C VAL A 173 -13.42 10.62 14.67
N ALA A 174 -14.52 10.86 15.39
CA ALA A 174 -15.87 10.64 14.89
C ALA A 174 -16.22 11.62 13.73
N TYR A 175 -15.74 12.86 13.81
CA TYR A 175 -15.89 13.85 12.73
C TYR A 175 -15.30 13.34 11.42
N PHE A 176 -14.05 12.89 11.44
CA PHE A 176 -13.38 12.39 10.23
C PHE A 176 -13.96 11.05 9.75
N ARG A 177 -14.44 10.20 10.65
CA ARG A 177 -15.20 9.00 10.26
C ARG A 177 -16.43 9.36 9.42
N LYS A 178 -17.20 10.37 9.85
CA LYS A 178 -18.38 10.88 9.12
C LYS A 178 -17.99 11.53 7.78
N LYS A 179 -16.77 12.07 7.69
CA LYS A 179 -16.19 12.57 6.43
C LYS A 179 -15.66 11.46 5.51
N GLY A 180 -15.77 10.20 5.91
CA GLY A 180 -15.44 9.04 5.07
C GLY A 180 -14.03 8.48 5.26
N ILE A 181 -13.29 8.96 6.25
CA ILE A 181 -12.00 8.37 6.62
C ILE A 181 -12.21 6.94 7.14
N SER A 182 -11.43 6.01 6.60
CA SER A 182 -11.53 4.57 6.85
C SER A 182 -10.35 4.02 7.64
N TYR A 183 -9.18 4.67 7.59
CA TYR A 183 -8.07 4.44 8.52
C TYR A 183 -7.42 5.77 8.92
N VAL A 184 -6.70 5.78 10.05
CA VAL A 184 -5.79 6.87 10.41
C VAL A 184 -4.42 6.29 10.73
N THR A 185 -3.38 6.81 10.07
CA THR A 185 -1.99 6.58 10.44
C THR A 185 -1.65 7.44 11.65
N LEU A 186 -1.30 6.81 12.77
CA LEU A 186 -1.25 7.51 14.06
C LEU A 186 -0.25 8.68 14.08
N THR A 187 0.84 8.59 13.31
CA THR A 187 1.81 9.67 13.11
C THR A 187 2.43 9.59 11.71
N HIS A 188 3.36 10.50 11.39
CA HIS A 188 4.18 10.49 10.18
C HIS A 188 5.66 10.64 10.56
N GLY A 189 6.42 11.57 9.96
CA GLY A 189 7.86 11.73 10.14
C GLY A 189 8.34 12.41 11.42
N LYS A 190 7.44 12.85 12.31
CA LYS A 190 7.76 13.43 13.63
C LYS A 190 6.77 12.97 14.68
N ASP A 191 7.16 13.01 15.94
CA ASP A 191 6.24 12.77 17.06
C ASP A 191 5.06 13.77 17.00
N ASN A 192 3.88 13.33 17.44
CA ASN A 192 2.69 14.19 17.48
C ASN A 192 1.95 14.01 18.82
N LEU A 193 0.74 14.57 18.98
CA LEU A 193 -0.02 14.44 20.23
C LEU A 193 -0.43 13.00 20.56
N ILE A 194 -0.42 12.10 19.57
CA ILE A 194 -0.91 10.72 19.67
C ILE A 194 0.22 9.78 20.00
N CYS A 195 1.34 9.82 19.27
CA CYS A 195 2.41 8.85 19.42
C CYS A 195 3.75 9.30 18.84
N ASP A 196 4.78 8.50 19.14
CA ASP A 196 6.12 8.68 18.61
C ASP A 196 6.29 8.11 17.20
N SER A 197 7.12 8.76 16.40
CA SER A 197 7.47 8.37 15.03
C SER A 197 8.71 7.46 14.99
N SER A 198 8.76 6.57 13.98
CA SER A 198 9.96 5.77 13.66
C SER A 198 11.11 6.58 13.06
N TYR A 199 10.83 7.78 12.54
CA TYR A 199 11.83 8.69 11.98
C TYR A 199 12.37 9.69 13.01
N ASP A 200 11.62 9.90 14.10
CA ASP A 200 12.00 10.86 15.13
C ASP A 200 12.87 10.19 16.19
N THR A 201 13.80 10.96 16.76
CA THR A 201 14.69 10.52 17.83
C THR A 201 14.30 11.09 19.18
N THR A 202 13.25 11.92 19.22
CA THR A 202 12.77 12.58 20.43
C THR A 202 12.13 11.57 21.41
N HIS A 203 11.39 10.58 20.91
CA HIS A 203 10.72 9.55 21.72
C HIS A 203 9.85 10.16 22.84
N THR A 204 9.05 11.15 22.47
CA THR A 204 8.32 12.04 23.39
C THR A 204 7.45 11.27 24.40
N HIS A 205 6.78 10.22 23.95
CA HIS A 205 5.77 9.47 24.73
C HIS A 205 6.25 8.08 25.14
N LYS A 206 7.36 7.60 24.59
CA LYS A 206 7.81 6.20 24.66
C LYS A 206 6.73 5.25 24.13
N GLY A 207 6.19 5.59 22.96
CA GLY A 207 5.10 4.89 22.29
C GLY A 207 3.85 5.73 22.11
N LEU A 208 2.72 5.32 22.69
CA LEU A 208 1.46 6.08 22.68
C LEU A 208 1.38 7.02 23.88
N SER A 209 0.96 8.27 23.63
CA SER A 209 0.59 9.21 24.69
C SER A 209 -0.70 8.76 25.40
N ALA A 210 -1.03 9.39 26.54
CA ALA A 210 -2.32 9.17 27.20
C ALA A 210 -3.49 9.48 26.26
N TYR A 211 -3.41 10.59 25.53
CA TYR A 211 -4.39 10.98 24.52
C TYR A 211 -4.43 10.00 23.34
N GLY A 212 -3.29 9.53 22.86
CA GLY A 212 -3.22 8.56 21.76
C GLY A 212 -3.87 7.22 22.09
N ARG A 213 -3.83 6.80 23.35
CA ARG A 213 -4.57 5.61 23.81
C ARG A 213 -6.08 5.80 23.70
N ASP A 214 -6.58 7.00 24.02
CA ASP A 214 -8.00 7.31 23.87
C ASP A 214 -8.38 7.42 22.39
N VAL A 215 -7.52 8.00 21.55
CA VAL A 215 -7.71 8.02 20.08
C VAL A 215 -7.84 6.62 19.50
N VAL A 216 -6.95 5.68 19.85
CA VAL A 216 -7.03 4.28 19.37
C VAL A 216 -8.34 3.61 19.77
N LYS A 217 -8.80 3.80 21.01
CA LYS A 217 -10.09 3.27 21.48
C LYS A 217 -11.25 3.90 20.71
N GLU A 218 -11.22 5.21 20.50
CA GLU A 218 -12.26 5.93 19.78
C GLU A 218 -12.32 5.51 18.31
N MET A 219 -11.18 5.30 17.66
CA MET A 219 -11.10 4.76 16.29
C MET A 219 -11.80 3.40 16.21
N ASN A 220 -11.55 2.50 17.16
CA ASN A 220 -12.24 1.21 17.21
C ASN A 220 -13.76 1.35 17.46
N ARG A 221 -14.16 2.32 18.30
CA ARG A 221 -15.57 2.59 18.61
C ARG A 221 -16.34 3.11 17.38
N VAL A 222 -15.73 3.97 16.57
CA VAL A 222 -16.37 4.58 15.39
C VAL A 222 -16.13 3.81 14.09
N GLY A 223 -15.30 2.77 14.12
CA GLY A 223 -14.99 1.94 12.96
C GLY A 223 -14.03 2.60 11.96
N ILE A 224 -12.93 3.17 12.48
CA ILE A 224 -11.73 3.55 11.74
C ILE A 224 -10.64 2.52 12.02
N MET A 225 -9.97 2.02 10.98
CA MET A 225 -8.82 1.11 11.14
C MET A 225 -7.63 1.87 11.73
N VAL A 226 -6.93 1.25 12.67
CA VAL A 226 -5.66 1.78 13.19
C VAL A 226 -4.55 1.42 12.21
N ASP A 227 -3.90 2.44 11.66
CA ASP A 227 -2.73 2.28 10.81
C ASP A 227 -1.44 2.59 11.58
N ILE A 228 -0.54 1.61 11.59
CA ILE A 228 0.75 1.59 12.28
C ILE A 228 1.94 1.80 11.34
N SER A 229 1.71 2.17 10.07
CA SER A 229 2.78 2.79 9.27
C SER A 229 3.36 4.02 10.01
N HIS A 230 4.65 4.32 9.82
CA HIS A 230 5.40 5.43 10.42
C HIS A 230 5.61 5.43 11.93
N VAL A 231 4.81 4.73 12.73
CA VAL A 231 4.93 4.76 14.20
C VAL A 231 6.24 4.13 14.68
N SER A 232 6.73 4.56 15.84
CA SER A 232 7.88 3.93 16.51
C SER A 232 7.60 2.49 16.93
N ASP A 233 8.66 1.70 17.19
CA ASP A 233 8.51 0.32 17.65
C ASP A 233 7.65 0.20 18.93
N ASP A 234 7.84 1.11 19.89
CA ASP A 234 7.06 1.13 21.14
C ASP A 234 5.58 1.45 20.87
N ALA A 235 5.31 2.40 19.98
CA ALA A 235 3.96 2.77 19.60
C ALA A 235 3.26 1.62 18.87
N PHE A 236 3.98 0.88 18.01
CA PHE A 236 3.49 -0.33 17.35
C PHE A 236 2.99 -1.36 18.39
N TYR A 237 3.83 -1.74 19.35
CA TYR A 237 3.49 -2.77 20.33
C TYR A 237 2.33 -2.34 21.25
N GLN A 238 2.27 -1.05 21.59
CA GLN A 238 1.20 -0.53 22.43
C GLN A 238 -0.13 -0.42 21.67
N ALA A 239 -0.11 0.03 20.41
CA ALA A 239 -1.31 0.15 19.58
C ALA A 239 -1.91 -1.22 19.27
N ILE A 240 -1.08 -2.21 18.92
CA ILE A 240 -1.56 -3.55 18.59
C ILE A 240 -2.13 -4.31 19.79
N GLU A 241 -1.61 -4.03 20.99
CA GLU A 241 -2.15 -4.62 22.22
C GLU A 241 -3.43 -3.92 22.65
N LEU A 242 -3.50 -2.59 22.49
CA LEU A 242 -4.66 -1.80 22.89
C LEU A 242 -5.86 -1.99 21.95
N SER A 243 -5.63 -2.21 20.66
CA SER A 243 -6.72 -2.27 19.69
C SER A 243 -7.57 -3.53 19.86
N SER A 244 -8.89 -3.33 19.89
CA SER A 244 -9.90 -4.40 19.97
C SER A 244 -10.17 -5.10 18.63
N VAL A 245 -9.69 -4.53 17.53
CA VAL A 245 -9.78 -5.09 16.17
C VAL A 245 -8.39 -5.17 15.56
N PRO A 246 -8.18 -5.99 14.52
CA PRO A 246 -6.88 -6.04 13.86
C PRO A 246 -6.46 -4.68 13.29
N VAL A 247 -5.17 -4.38 13.40
CA VAL A 247 -4.55 -3.18 12.82
C VAL A 247 -4.00 -3.45 11.42
N ILE A 248 -3.71 -2.39 10.66
CA ILE A 248 -3.01 -2.47 9.37
C ILE A 248 -1.68 -1.72 9.45
N ALA A 249 -0.70 -2.12 8.65
CA ALA A 249 0.35 -1.21 8.20
C ALA A 249 0.07 -0.90 6.73
N SER A 250 -0.35 0.33 6.42
CA SER A 250 -0.87 0.72 5.10
C SER A 250 0.17 0.74 3.98
N HIS A 251 1.44 0.96 4.32
CA HIS A 251 2.59 1.01 3.43
C HIS A 251 3.87 0.88 4.28
N SER A 252 4.27 -0.36 4.56
CA SER A 252 5.49 -0.67 5.31
C SER A 252 6.14 -1.91 4.73
N SER A 253 7.46 -2.01 4.85
CA SER A 253 8.25 -3.11 4.30
C SER A 253 8.99 -3.88 5.41
N CYS A 254 9.69 -4.95 5.03
CA CYS A 254 10.35 -5.84 5.97
C CYS A 254 11.74 -5.33 6.35
N ARG A 255 11.98 -5.09 7.64
CA ARG A 255 13.27 -4.62 8.17
C ARG A 255 14.39 -5.62 7.95
N TYR A 256 14.05 -6.89 7.71
CA TYR A 256 15.00 -7.92 7.29
C TYR A 256 15.89 -7.49 6.10
N PHE A 257 15.34 -6.77 5.12
CA PHE A 257 16.08 -6.29 3.95
C PHE A 257 16.71 -4.91 4.13
N THR A 258 16.37 -4.22 5.23
CA THR A 258 16.89 -2.89 5.60
C THR A 258 17.15 -2.82 7.12
N PRO A 259 18.15 -3.53 7.67
CA PRO A 259 18.22 -3.83 9.11
C PRO A 259 18.27 -2.61 10.04
N THR A 260 18.79 -1.48 9.55
CA THR A 260 18.94 -0.23 10.32
C THR A 260 17.71 0.68 10.21
N PHE A 261 16.78 0.40 9.29
CA PHE A 261 15.69 1.31 8.96
C PHE A 261 14.42 1.00 9.75
N LYS A 262 14.22 1.72 10.86
CA LYS A 262 13.08 1.51 11.78
C LYS A 262 11.71 1.83 11.20
N ARG A 263 11.65 2.53 10.07
CA ARG A 263 10.40 2.73 9.34
C ARG A 263 9.81 1.42 8.80
N ASN A 264 10.65 0.41 8.61
CA ASN A 264 10.24 -0.95 8.26
C ASN A 264 10.02 -1.80 9.52
N MET A 265 9.18 -2.83 9.39
CA MET A 265 8.76 -3.69 10.50
C MET A 265 9.74 -4.85 10.70
N SER A 266 10.09 -5.13 11.95
CA SER A 266 10.89 -6.32 12.29
C SER A 266 10.08 -7.61 12.14
N ASP A 267 10.77 -8.75 12.06
CA ASP A 267 10.12 -10.07 11.96
C ASP A 267 9.18 -10.34 13.14
N ASP A 268 9.55 -9.91 14.36
CA ASP A 268 8.72 -10.10 15.55
C ASP A 268 7.45 -9.25 15.51
N MET A 269 7.53 -8.03 14.97
CA MET A 269 6.36 -7.20 14.71
C MET A 269 5.43 -7.85 13.68
N ILE A 270 5.98 -8.36 12.58
CA ILE A 270 5.20 -9.02 11.52
C ILE A 270 4.49 -10.27 12.08
N LYS A 271 5.17 -11.10 12.87
CA LYS A 271 4.57 -12.26 13.52
C LYS A 271 3.47 -11.86 14.51
N LEU A 272 3.69 -10.83 15.32
CA LEU A 272 2.68 -10.34 16.26
C LEU A 272 1.46 -9.77 15.53
N LEU A 273 1.68 -8.99 14.47
CA LEU A 273 0.64 -8.49 13.58
C LEU A 273 -0.22 -9.63 13.04
N ALA A 274 0.42 -10.68 12.52
CA ALA A 274 -0.28 -11.84 12.01
C ALA A 274 -1.08 -12.56 13.11
N LYS A 275 -0.49 -12.77 14.29
CA LYS A 275 -1.16 -13.37 15.46
C LYS A 275 -2.42 -12.59 15.88
N LYS A 276 -2.38 -11.26 15.79
CA LYS A 276 -3.52 -10.36 16.09
C LYS A 276 -4.46 -10.18 14.89
N GLY A 277 -4.18 -10.87 13.78
CA GLY A 277 -5.03 -10.87 12.59
C GLY A 277 -4.85 -9.65 11.69
N GLY A 278 -3.81 -8.83 11.89
CA GLY A 278 -3.54 -7.65 11.08
C GLY A 278 -2.98 -7.99 9.70
N VAL A 279 -2.65 -6.95 8.93
CA VAL A 279 -2.10 -7.04 7.57
C VAL A 279 -1.03 -5.97 7.37
N ILE A 280 0.14 -6.38 6.86
CA ILE A 280 1.18 -5.47 6.37
C ILE A 280 1.02 -5.30 4.87
N GLN A 281 0.92 -4.06 4.39
CA GLN A 281 0.85 -3.74 2.97
C GLN A 281 2.22 -3.24 2.52
N ILE A 282 2.85 -3.96 1.58
CA ILE A 282 4.26 -3.78 1.21
C ILE A 282 4.44 -2.45 0.45
N ASN A 283 5.35 -1.62 0.96
CA ASN A 283 5.77 -0.34 0.36
C ASN A 283 6.72 -0.56 -0.83
N PHE A 284 6.56 0.21 -1.91
CA PHE A 284 7.36 0.06 -3.12
C PHE A 284 8.60 0.97 -3.19
N GLY A 285 8.73 2.00 -2.36
CA GLY A 285 9.90 2.88 -2.41
C GLY A 285 11.21 2.11 -2.24
N SER A 286 12.18 2.29 -3.15
CA SER A 286 13.43 1.49 -3.16
C SER A 286 14.22 1.59 -1.85
N SER A 287 14.17 2.74 -1.16
CA SER A 287 14.79 2.91 0.18
C SER A 287 14.14 2.06 1.27
N PHE A 288 12.94 1.53 1.04
CA PHE A 288 12.24 0.64 1.95
C PHE A 288 12.45 -0.83 1.57
N LEU A 289 13.00 -1.12 0.38
CA LEU A 289 13.13 -2.46 -0.16
C LEU A 289 14.56 -2.99 -0.10
N ASP A 290 15.56 -2.13 -0.33
CA ASP A 290 16.95 -2.57 -0.48
C ASP A 290 17.92 -1.67 0.29
N GLU A 291 18.62 -2.25 1.26
CA GLU A 291 19.70 -1.60 2.02
C GLU A 291 20.82 -1.07 1.10
N LYS A 292 21.13 -1.76 0.00
CA LYS A 292 22.17 -1.31 -0.94
C LYS A 292 21.75 -0.01 -1.61
N TYR A 293 20.49 0.08 -2.05
CA TYR A 293 19.94 1.32 -2.58
C TYR A 293 19.99 2.46 -1.55
N ARG A 294 19.64 2.17 -0.29
CA ARG A 294 19.73 3.16 0.80
C ARG A 294 21.13 3.71 0.97
N GLN A 295 22.13 2.82 1.09
CA GLN A 295 23.53 3.21 1.27
C GLN A 295 24.06 4.04 0.09
N GLN A 296 23.66 3.68 -1.14
CA GLN A 296 24.01 4.44 -2.34
C GLN A 296 23.40 5.84 -2.32
N ILE A 297 22.10 5.97 -2.01
CA ILE A 297 21.42 7.26 -1.95
C ILE A 297 21.96 8.14 -0.83
N GLU A 298 22.26 7.58 0.35
CA GLU A 298 22.88 8.31 1.46
C GLU A 298 24.23 8.90 1.04
N ALA A 299 25.11 8.08 0.45
CA ALA A 299 26.41 8.54 -0.06
C ALA A 299 26.28 9.61 -1.16
N LEU A 300 25.26 9.50 -2.02
CA LEU A 300 24.99 10.49 -3.06
C LEU A 300 24.40 11.78 -2.50
N GLN A 301 23.57 11.73 -1.47
CA GLN A 301 23.05 12.90 -0.77
C GLN A 301 24.19 13.68 -0.11
N ASP A 302 25.13 12.99 0.54
CA ASP A 302 26.33 13.63 1.11
C ASP A 302 27.18 14.28 0.03
N LYS A 303 27.43 13.56 -1.07
CA LYS A 303 28.18 14.08 -2.22
C LYS A 303 27.48 15.30 -2.85
N PHE A 304 26.16 15.26 -2.99
CA PHE A 304 25.36 16.36 -3.52
C PHE A 304 25.39 17.58 -2.60
N GLY A 305 25.18 17.37 -1.29
CA GLY A 305 25.23 18.43 -0.28
C GLY A 305 26.59 19.11 -0.21
N LYS A 306 27.69 18.35 -0.35
CA LYS A 306 29.04 18.90 -0.48
C LYS A 306 29.17 19.71 -1.78
N ALA A 307 28.74 19.17 -2.91
CA ALA A 307 28.84 19.85 -4.20
C ALA A 307 28.04 21.18 -4.25
N LEU A 308 26.87 21.23 -3.61
CA LEU A 308 26.10 22.47 -3.44
C LEU A 308 26.88 23.52 -2.63
N LYS A 309 27.46 23.11 -1.50
CA LYS A 309 28.27 23.99 -0.64
C LYS A 309 29.50 24.52 -1.40
N ASP A 310 30.23 23.65 -2.09
CA ASP A 310 31.43 24.00 -2.85
C ASP A 310 31.11 24.99 -3.99
N LYS A 311 29.92 24.89 -4.58
CA LYS A 311 29.43 25.81 -5.62
C LYS A 311 28.68 27.03 -5.11
N GLY A 312 28.43 27.14 -3.80
CA GLY A 312 27.63 28.22 -3.21
C GLY A 312 26.14 28.20 -3.62
N ILE A 313 25.63 27.07 -4.11
CA ILE A 313 24.23 26.95 -4.57
C ILE A 313 23.33 26.73 -3.36
N LYS A 314 22.32 27.59 -3.20
CA LYS A 314 21.34 27.50 -2.11
C LYS A 314 20.19 26.57 -2.49
N MET A 315 19.87 25.62 -1.63
CA MET A 315 18.69 24.74 -1.80
C MET A 315 17.39 25.53 -1.95
N GLY A 316 16.48 25.01 -2.78
CA GLY A 316 15.17 25.60 -3.05
C GLY A 316 15.17 26.74 -4.08
N THR A 317 16.28 26.95 -4.78
CA THR A 317 16.36 27.83 -5.95
C THR A 317 16.21 27.04 -7.24
N PRO A 318 15.77 27.65 -8.36
CA PRO A 318 15.77 27.00 -9.68
C PRO A 318 17.15 26.47 -10.09
N GLU A 319 18.22 27.14 -9.69
CA GLU A 319 19.60 26.70 -9.90
C GLU A 319 19.90 25.38 -9.17
N ALA A 320 19.43 25.24 -7.91
CA ALA A 320 19.56 23.97 -7.18
C ALA A 320 18.78 22.84 -7.85
N ASP A 321 17.59 23.13 -8.39
CA ASP A 321 16.78 22.13 -9.11
C ASP A 321 17.45 21.66 -10.41
N GLU A 322 18.04 22.59 -11.18
CA GLU A 322 18.78 22.26 -12.40
C GLU A 322 20.07 21.49 -12.08
N PHE A 323 20.81 21.94 -11.06
CA PHE A 323 21.99 21.24 -10.59
C PHE A 323 21.67 19.84 -10.07
N GLN A 324 20.55 19.66 -9.37
CA GLN A 324 20.07 18.35 -8.92
C GLN A 324 19.81 17.42 -10.10
N LYS A 325 19.10 17.89 -11.14
CA LYS A 325 18.82 17.09 -12.35
C LYS A 325 20.12 16.64 -13.04
N GLN A 326 21.08 17.56 -13.19
CA GLN A 326 22.36 17.24 -13.80
C GLN A 326 23.16 16.26 -12.93
N PHE A 327 23.21 16.49 -11.61
CA PHE A 327 23.89 15.60 -10.68
C PHE A 327 23.30 14.18 -10.69
N GLN A 328 21.97 14.04 -10.73
CA GLN A 328 21.30 12.74 -10.84
C GLN A 328 21.64 12.03 -12.16
N LYS A 329 21.71 12.76 -13.29
CA LYS A 329 22.10 12.21 -14.58
C LYS A 329 23.55 11.70 -14.59
N GLU A 330 24.45 12.38 -13.89
CA GLU A 330 25.87 12.01 -13.76
C GLU A 330 26.12 10.91 -12.73
N ASN A 331 25.17 10.69 -11.82
CA ASN A 331 25.28 9.72 -10.73
C ASN A 331 24.03 8.82 -10.71
N PRO A 332 23.83 7.99 -11.75
CA PRO A 332 22.66 7.14 -11.83
C PRO A 332 22.65 6.10 -10.70
N VAL A 333 21.46 5.80 -10.19
CA VAL A 333 21.23 4.78 -9.16
C VAL A 333 20.31 3.72 -9.72
N LEU A 334 20.61 2.46 -9.43
CA LEU A 334 19.73 1.36 -9.78
C LEU A 334 18.66 1.25 -8.70
N PHE A 335 17.42 1.53 -9.07
CA PHE A 335 16.26 1.28 -8.21
C PHE A 335 16.13 -0.21 -7.91
N ALA A 336 15.42 -0.53 -6.83
CA ALA A 336 14.88 -1.88 -6.62
C ALA A 336 14.02 -2.30 -7.82
N ASP A 337 13.65 -3.57 -7.91
CA ASP A 337 12.77 -4.08 -8.96
C ASP A 337 11.54 -4.80 -8.38
N VAL A 338 10.64 -5.20 -9.28
CA VAL A 338 9.44 -5.96 -8.93
C VAL A 338 9.73 -7.28 -8.20
N GLU A 339 10.89 -7.91 -8.47
CA GLU A 339 11.32 -9.13 -7.76
C GLU A 339 11.66 -8.81 -6.30
N THR A 340 12.29 -7.67 -6.04
CA THR A 340 12.59 -7.19 -4.68
C THR A 340 11.30 -6.95 -3.86
N VAL A 341 10.23 -6.45 -4.51
CA VAL A 341 8.92 -6.34 -3.86
C VAL A 341 8.33 -7.72 -3.54
N ALA A 342 8.45 -8.68 -4.47
CA ALA A 342 8.01 -10.05 -4.24
C ALA A 342 8.81 -10.75 -3.14
N ASP A 343 10.11 -10.43 -2.96
CA ASP A 343 10.94 -10.95 -1.86
C ASP A 343 10.40 -10.53 -0.49
N HIS A 344 9.90 -9.28 -0.37
CA HIS A 344 9.25 -8.81 0.84
C HIS A 344 7.95 -9.58 1.12
N ILE A 345 7.15 -9.85 0.09
CA ILE A 345 5.92 -10.65 0.22
C ILE A 345 6.25 -12.08 0.67
N ASP A 346 7.23 -12.73 0.02
CA ASP A 346 7.69 -14.07 0.38
C ASP A 346 8.17 -14.14 1.82
N HIS A 347 8.91 -13.13 2.28
CA HIS A 347 9.39 -13.07 3.65
C HIS A 347 8.23 -13.02 4.65
N VAL A 348 7.22 -12.16 4.42
CA VAL A 348 6.02 -12.12 5.28
C VAL A 348 5.28 -13.46 5.27
N VAL A 349 5.09 -14.06 4.09
CA VAL A 349 4.39 -15.36 3.97
C VAL A 349 5.17 -16.46 4.69
N LYS A 350 6.50 -16.48 4.59
CA LYS A 350 7.38 -17.42 5.29
C LYS A 350 7.29 -17.25 6.81
N LEU A 351 7.33 -16.02 7.31
CA LEU A 351 7.25 -15.74 8.76
C LEU A 351 5.90 -16.12 9.37
N THR A 352 4.82 -15.91 8.61
CA THR A 352 3.44 -16.08 9.10
C THR A 352 2.84 -17.43 8.73
N GLY A 353 3.47 -18.17 7.81
CA GLY A 353 2.97 -19.42 7.24
C GLY A 353 1.70 -19.25 6.39
N SER A 354 1.38 -18.03 5.95
CA SER A 354 0.07 -17.71 5.38
C SER A 354 0.08 -16.44 4.53
N THR A 355 -0.65 -16.47 3.41
CA THR A 355 -0.89 -15.28 2.58
C THR A 355 -1.94 -14.34 3.15
N LYS A 356 -2.48 -14.58 4.36
CA LYS A 356 -3.60 -13.81 4.96
C LYS A 356 -3.23 -12.51 5.67
N HIS A 357 -1.93 -12.18 5.71
CA HIS A 357 -1.37 -11.10 6.52
C HIS A 357 -0.50 -10.12 5.73
N VAL A 358 -0.55 -10.21 4.40
CA VAL A 358 0.21 -9.34 3.49
C VAL A 358 -0.71 -8.74 2.42
N GLY A 359 -0.43 -7.51 2.00
CA GLY A 359 -1.14 -6.81 0.93
C GLY A 359 -0.21 -5.84 0.20
N ILE A 360 -0.79 -4.92 -0.57
CA ILE A 360 -0.07 -3.96 -1.41
C ILE A 360 -0.33 -2.55 -0.92
N GLY A 361 0.72 -1.75 -0.74
CA GLY A 361 0.64 -0.37 -0.29
C GLY A 361 1.74 0.45 -0.95
N SER A 362 1.58 0.76 -2.24
CA SER A 362 2.67 1.19 -3.12
C SER A 362 3.39 2.45 -2.66
N ASP A 363 2.66 3.39 -2.05
CA ASP A 363 3.15 4.74 -1.78
C ASP A 363 3.38 5.54 -3.09
N PHE A 364 2.58 5.21 -4.12
CA PHE A 364 2.53 5.95 -5.38
C PHE A 364 2.17 7.42 -5.15
N ASP A 365 2.81 8.32 -5.91
CA ASP A 365 2.81 9.77 -5.72
C ASP A 365 3.46 10.26 -4.39
N GLY A 366 3.91 9.36 -3.50
CA GLY A 366 4.48 9.65 -2.18
C GLY A 366 6.00 9.53 -2.09
N VAL A 367 6.61 8.62 -2.86
CA VAL A 367 8.06 8.31 -2.79
C VAL A 367 8.91 8.87 -3.93
N GLY A 368 8.34 9.72 -4.78
CA GLY A 368 9.01 10.27 -5.96
C GLY A 368 9.47 9.18 -6.93
N ASP A 369 10.58 9.41 -7.65
CA ASP A 369 11.10 8.44 -8.65
C ASP A 369 11.78 7.20 -8.03
N SER A 370 11.74 7.03 -6.70
CA SER A 370 12.37 5.87 -6.05
C SER A 370 11.59 4.56 -6.24
N LEU A 371 10.51 4.56 -7.00
CA LEU A 371 9.71 3.37 -7.28
C LEU A 371 10.51 2.30 -8.05
N PRO A 372 10.18 1.00 -7.89
CA PRO A 372 10.95 -0.08 -8.47
C PRO A 372 10.82 -0.15 -9.99
N THR A 373 11.85 -0.70 -10.64
CA THR A 373 11.76 -1.10 -12.04
C THR A 373 10.66 -2.15 -12.21
N GLY A 374 9.73 -1.88 -13.13
CA GLY A 374 8.56 -2.74 -13.34
C GLY A 374 7.36 -2.42 -12.44
N LEU A 375 7.46 -1.41 -11.55
CA LEU A 375 6.37 -0.88 -10.72
C LEU A 375 6.45 0.65 -10.60
N LYS A 376 6.68 1.34 -11.72
CA LYS A 376 6.81 2.80 -11.83
C LYS A 376 5.49 3.56 -11.82
N ASP A 377 4.37 2.90 -12.10
CA ASP A 377 3.04 3.49 -11.98
C ASP A 377 1.95 2.42 -11.82
N VAL A 378 0.72 2.88 -11.60
CA VAL A 378 -0.44 2.01 -11.36
C VAL A 378 -0.81 1.11 -12.53
N SER A 379 -0.24 1.28 -13.73
CA SER A 379 -0.47 0.36 -14.84
C SER A 379 0.32 -0.94 -14.73
N GLN A 380 1.26 -1.01 -13.79
CA GLN A 380 2.28 -2.06 -13.75
C GLN A 380 2.05 -3.14 -12.68
N TYR A 381 0.96 -3.10 -11.90
CA TYR A 381 0.63 -4.17 -10.94
C TYR A 381 0.61 -5.60 -11.53
N PRO A 382 0.20 -5.85 -12.79
CA PRO A 382 0.29 -7.18 -13.39
C PRO A 382 1.72 -7.76 -13.38
N ASN A 383 2.77 -6.93 -13.36
CA ASN A 383 4.15 -7.41 -13.25
C ASN A 383 4.41 -8.10 -11.91
N LEU A 384 3.87 -7.56 -10.81
CA LEU A 384 4.02 -8.18 -9.48
C LEU A 384 3.25 -9.50 -9.41
N ILE A 385 2.02 -9.53 -9.95
CA ILE A 385 1.23 -10.76 -10.01
C ILE A 385 1.95 -11.82 -10.86
N TYR A 386 2.53 -11.43 -11.99
CA TYR A 386 3.34 -12.31 -12.83
C TYR A 386 4.50 -12.97 -12.05
N VAL A 387 5.27 -12.18 -11.32
CA VAL A 387 6.38 -12.68 -10.49
C VAL A 387 5.86 -13.67 -9.44
N LEU A 388 4.80 -13.31 -8.71
CA LEU A 388 4.23 -14.17 -7.68
C LEU A 388 3.67 -15.48 -8.25
N LEU A 389 3.00 -15.45 -9.40
CA LEU A 389 2.55 -16.68 -10.07
C LEU A 389 3.73 -17.58 -10.44
N LYS A 390 4.84 -17.02 -10.95
CA LYS A 390 6.07 -17.78 -11.23
C LYS A 390 6.70 -18.37 -9.98
N ARG A 391 6.56 -17.71 -8.83
CA ARG A 391 6.98 -18.21 -7.51
C ARG A 391 6.01 -19.24 -6.90
N GLY A 392 4.93 -19.57 -7.61
CA GLY A 392 4.00 -20.64 -7.23
C GLY A 392 2.80 -20.19 -6.40
N TYR A 393 2.54 -18.88 -6.30
CA TYR A 393 1.34 -18.37 -5.66
C TYR A 393 0.10 -18.80 -6.45
N THR A 394 -0.92 -19.28 -5.74
CA THR A 394 -2.18 -19.68 -6.37
C THR A 394 -3.05 -18.46 -6.66
N GLU A 395 -4.06 -18.62 -7.52
CA GLU A 395 -5.08 -17.58 -7.74
C GLU A 395 -5.74 -17.11 -6.43
N SER A 396 -5.94 -18.02 -5.46
CA SER A 396 -6.49 -17.65 -4.16
C SER A 396 -5.52 -16.81 -3.33
N ASP A 397 -4.22 -17.08 -3.42
CA ASP A 397 -3.19 -16.30 -2.75
C ASP A 397 -3.09 -14.89 -3.33
N ILE A 398 -3.12 -14.78 -4.66
CA ILE A 398 -3.17 -13.50 -5.37
C ILE A 398 -4.41 -12.70 -4.94
N ALA A 399 -5.59 -13.33 -4.86
CA ALA A 399 -6.79 -12.65 -4.38
C ALA A 399 -6.69 -12.23 -2.90
N ASN A 400 -5.97 -12.99 -2.06
CA ASN A 400 -5.71 -12.60 -0.67
C ASN A 400 -4.88 -11.30 -0.61
N LEU A 401 -3.77 -11.28 -1.34
CA LEU A 401 -2.86 -10.14 -1.45
C LEU A 401 -3.54 -8.90 -2.03
N MET A 402 -4.35 -9.08 -3.08
CA MET A 402 -4.97 -7.96 -3.79
C MET A 402 -6.05 -7.25 -2.99
N TYR A 403 -6.87 -7.95 -2.19
CA TYR A 403 -7.91 -7.27 -1.41
C TYR A 403 -8.44 -8.03 -0.20
N LYS A 404 -8.59 -9.36 -0.24
CA LYS A 404 -9.36 -10.08 0.79
C LYS A 404 -8.80 -9.86 2.20
N ASN A 405 -7.49 -9.70 2.33
CA ASN A 405 -6.84 -9.46 3.62
C ASN A 405 -7.21 -8.10 4.21
N VAL A 406 -7.12 -7.04 3.41
CA VAL A 406 -7.51 -5.68 3.82
C VAL A 406 -9.01 -5.63 4.07
N TRP A 407 -9.82 -6.24 3.19
CA TRP A 407 -11.28 -6.35 3.37
C TRP A 407 -11.65 -7.01 4.68
N ARG A 408 -10.96 -8.09 5.06
CA ARG A 408 -11.18 -8.79 6.33
C ARG A 408 -10.95 -7.87 7.53
N VAL A 409 -9.87 -7.08 7.51
CA VAL A 409 -9.57 -6.14 8.61
C VAL A 409 -10.56 -4.98 8.61
N TRP A 410 -10.85 -4.41 7.45
CA TRP A 410 -11.78 -3.30 7.30
C TRP A 410 -13.21 -3.68 7.71
N GLN A 411 -13.69 -4.85 7.28
CA GLN A 411 -15.01 -5.37 7.63
C GLN A 411 -15.12 -5.59 9.14
N LYS A 412 -14.13 -6.26 9.77
CA LYS A 412 -14.10 -6.43 11.23
C LYS A 412 -14.13 -5.11 11.99
N THR A 413 -13.46 -4.10 11.45
CA THR A 413 -13.40 -2.76 12.06
C THR A 413 -14.76 -2.07 12.01
N VAL A 414 -15.45 -2.13 10.88
CA VAL A 414 -16.78 -1.51 10.76
C VAL A 414 -17.86 -2.29 11.51
N ASP A 415 -17.72 -3.62 11.63
CA ASP A 415 -18.64 -4.48 12.39
C ASP A 415 -18.50 -4.29 13.90
N ASN A 416 -17.29 -3.98 14.38
CA ASN A 416 -17.01 -3.68 15.78
C ASN A 416 -17.53 -2.29 16.21
N ALA A 417 -17.82 -1.40 15.26
CA ALA A 417 -18.24 -0.04 15.57
C ALA A 417 -19.55 -0.05 16.37
N THR A 418 -19.56 0.60 17.53
CA THR A 418 -20.74 0.64 18.42
C THR A 418 -21.66 1.83 18.13
N VAL A 419 -21.24 2.72 17.22
CA VAL A 419 -22.08 3.80 16.70
C VAL A 419 -22.78 3.28 15.45
N ARG A 420 -24.11 3.17 15.48
CA ARG A 420 -24.89 2.87 14.28
C ARG A 420 -24.69 4.01 13.27
N ARG A 421 -24.40 3.62 12.03
CA ARG A 421 -24.16 4.53 10.90
C ARG A 421 -25.36 5.39 10.57
#